data_AF-A0A8C5M9E8-F1
#
_entry.id   AF-A0A8C5M9E8-F1
#
_cell.length_a   1.000
_cell.length_b   1.000
_cell.length_c   1.000
_cell.angle_alpha   90.00
_cell.angle_beta   90.00
_cell.angle_gamma   90.00
#
_symmetry.space_group_name_H-M   'P 1'
#
loop_
_entity.id
_entity.type
_entity.pdbx_description
1 polymer ?
#
loop_
_entity_poly.entity_id
_entity_poly.type
_entity_poly.pdbx_seq_one_letter_code
_entity_poly.pdbx_strand_id
1 'polypeptide(L)'
;MITTARIPADKPVRISFSLNDSTDKSSTENAFPLAFPDLDQQLQPLPPCNTSRESMHLYKQHCKIAEEYHEVKREISLLEERKKELMARLDQVEKENSDAAHLAMEYEELTKENQSLNVAHSRCNEQLEKLRLQYQKRQGSS
;
A
#
# COMPACT_ATOMS: atom_id res chain seq x y z
N MET A 1 -15.88 35.51 -56.76
CA MET A 1 -17.28 35.26 -56.32
C MET A 1 -17.32 33.86 -55.72
N ILE A 2 -17.54 33.75 -54.40
CA ILE A 2 -17.70 32.45 -53.74
C ILE A 2 -19.20 32.17 -53.68
N THR A 3 -19.66 31.17 -54.42
CA THR A 3 -21.05 30.72 -54.40
C THR A 3 -21.24 29.78 -53.21
N THR A 4 -22.03 30.21 -52.23
CA THR A 4 -22.42 29.38 -51.08
C THR A 4 -23.84 28.86 -51.32
N ALA A 5 -23.99 27.54 -51.42
CA ALA A 5 -25.29 26.87 -51.42
C ALA A 5 -25.67 26.51 -49.97
N ARG A 6 -26.87 26.88 -49.52
CA ARG A 6 -27.40 26.50 -48.20
C ARG A 6 -27.99 25.09 -48.28
N ILE A 7 -27.54 24.19 -47.42
CA ILE A 7 -28.03 22.80 -47.29
C ILE A 7 -29.01 22.74 -46.10
N PRO A 8 -30.18 22.07 -46.22
CA PRO A 8 -31.15 21.94 -45.14
C PRO A 8 -30.64 21.04 -44.00
N ALA A 9 -30.98 21.41 -42.76
CA ALA A 9 -30.37 20.95 -41.51
C ALA A 9 -30.73 19.51 -41.05
N ASP A 10 -31.50 18.75 -41.84
CA ASP A 10 -32.17 17.54 -41.35
C ASP A 10 -31.50 16.23 -41.76
N LYS A 11 -30.20 16.27 -42.08
CA LYS A 11 -29.39 15.07 -42.39
C LYS A 11 -28.05 15.15 -41.65
N PRO A 12 -27.60 14.08 -40.97
CA PRO A 12 -26.30 14.07 -40.31
C PRO A 12 -25.21 14.23 -41.36
N VAL A 13 -24.41 15.29 -41.22
CA VAL A 13 -23.24 15.55 -42.07
C VAL A 13 -22.18 14.50 -41.71
N ARG A 14 -22.13 13.40 -42.46
CA ARG A 14 -20.95 12.52 -42.43
C ARG A 14 -19.84 13.21 -43.19
N ILE A 15 -18.91 13.83 -42.47
CA ILE A 15 -17.64 14.27 -43.03
C ILE A 15 -16.80 13.00 -43.25
N SER A 16 -16.85 12.46 -44.47
CA SER A 16 -15.92 11.42 -44.91
C SER A 16 -14.63 12.10 -45.39
N PHE A 17 -13.55 11.93 -44.63
CA PHE A 17 -12.22 12.29 -45.11
C PHE A 17 -11.77 11.25 -46.13
N SER A 18 -11.95 11.54 -47.42
CA SER A 18 -11.28 10.78 -48.48
C SER A 18 -9.83 11.27 -48.53
N LEU A 19 -8.91 10.54 -47.89
CA LEU A 19 -7.49 10.72 -48.17
C LEU A 19 -7.26 10.26 -49.61
N ASN A 20 -6.97 11.23 -50.48
CA ASN A 20 -6.54 10.95 -51.84
C ASN A 20 -5.18 10.27 -51.77
N ASP A 21 -5.14 8.99 -52.15
CA ASP A 21 -3.93 8.17 -52.27
C ASP A 21 -2.97 8.85 -53.27
N SER A 22 -2.02 9.60 -52.72
CA SER A 22 -0.87 10.12 -53.44
C SER A 22 0.32 9.31 -52.96
N THR A 23 0.47 8.14 -53.56
CA THR A 23 1.69 7.35 -53.51
C THR A 23 2.83 8.19 -54.08
N ASP A 24 3.65 8.76 -53.21
CA ASP A 24 5.01 9.18 -53.54
C ASP A 24 6.00 8.53 -52.56
N LYS A 25 6.79 7.63 -53.11
CA LYS A 25 7.81 6.85 -52.41
C LYS A 25 9.04 7.72 -52.18
N SER A 26 9.37 8.05 -50.92
CA SER A 26 10.76 8.14 -50.44
C SER A 26 10.84 8.59 -48.98
N SER A 27 10.72 7.65 -48.04
CA SER A 27 11.48 7.62 -46.76
C SER A 27 10.99 6.47 -45.89
N THR A 28 11.32 5.25 -46.30
CA THR A 28 11.24 4.05 -45.44
C THR A 28 12.40 4.03 -44.43
N GLU A 29 12.70 5.18 -43.83
CA GLU A 29 13.77 5.43 -42.87
C GLU A 29 13.17 6.52 -41.95
N ASN A 30 13.15 6.34 -40.63
CA ASN A 30 12.51 7.18 -39.59
C ASN A 30 11.14 6.69 -39.06
N ALA A 31 10.93 5.38 -38.91
CA ALA A 31 9.95 4.92 -37.93
C ALA A 31 10.52 5.21 -36.53
N PHE A 32 10.12 6.33 -35.91
CA PHE A 32 10.43 6.60 -34.51
C PHE A 32 9.78 5.49 -33.66
N PRO A 33 10.56 4.65 -32.96
CA PRO A 33 9.99 3.63 -32.11
C PRO A 33 9.10 4.27 -31.06
N LEU A 34 7.94 3.66 -30.76
CA LEU A 34 7.11 4.06 -29.62
C LEU A 34 7.95 3.94 -28.35
N ALA A 35 8.41 5.08 -27.82
CA ALA A 35 9.38 5.11 -26.73
C ALA A 35 8.76 4.76 -25.36
N PHE A 36 7.43 4.78 -25.23
CA PHE A 36 6.73 4.66 -23.94
C PHE A 36 5.46 3.78 -24.07
N PRO A 37 5.62 2.45 -24.22
CA PRO A 37 4.48 1.53 -24.41
C PRO A 37 3.57 1.41 -23.17
N ASP A 38 4.10 1.67 -21.97
CA ASP A 38 3.36 1.57 -20.70
C ASP A 38 2.53 2.83 -20.36
N LEU A 39 2.64 3.88 -21.19
CA LEU A 39 1.78 5.06 -21.14
C LEU A 39 0.46 4.78 -21.87
N ASP A 40 -0.64 5.32 -21.35
CA ASP A 40 -1.94 5.30 -22.04
C ASP A 40 -1.78 5.84 -23.46
N GLN A 41 -2.47 5.23 -24.42
CA GLN A 41 -2.30 5.55 -25.84
C GLN A 41 -2.50 7.05 -26.15
N GLN A 42 -3.37 7.73 -25.40
CA GLN A 42 -3.63 9.17 -25.55
C GLN A 42 -2.50 10.06 -25.03
N LEU A 43 -1.65 9.52 -24.15
CA LEU A 43 -0.50 10.19 -23.55
C LEU A 43 0.80 9.87 -24.30
N GLN A 44 0.79 8.93 -25.25
CA GLN A 44 2.02 8.59 -25.97
C GLN A 44 2.45 9.75 -26.90
N PRO A 45 3.76 10.07 -26.98
CA PRO A 45 4.25 11.11 -27.86
C PRO A 45 3.91 10.78 -29.32
N LEU A 46 3.25 11.71 -30.01
CA LEU A 46 2.95 11.57 -31.43
C LEU A 46 4.23 11.65 -32.28
N PRO A 47 4.35 10.89 -33.38
CA PRO A 47 5.51 10.99 -34.27
C PRO A 47 5.73 12.42 -34.79
N PRO A 48 6.95 12.97 -34.72
CA PRO A 48 7.20 14.34 -35.15
C PRO A 48 7.22 14.47 -36.68
N CYS A 49 6.87 15.65 -37.18
CA CYS A 49 7.05 16.03 -38.58
C CYS A 49 8.48 16.57 -38.80
N ASN A 50 9.27 15.86 -39.61
CA ASN A 50 10.69 16.15 -39.85
C ASN A 50 10.96 17.49 -40.56
N THR A 51 9.98 18.05 -41.26
CA THR A 51 10.09 19.36 -41.93
C THR A 51 9.76 20.53 -41.00
N SER A 52 9.15 20.28 -39.84
CA SER A 52 8.78 21.30 -38.85
C SER A 52 9.70 21.26 -37.63
N ARG A 53 10.45 22.34 -37.43
CA ARG A 53 11.30 22.52 -36.24
C ARG A 53 10.50 22.51 -34.93
N GLU A 54 9.30 23.06 -34.97
CA GLU A 54 8.40 23.12 -33.80
C GLU A 54 7.89 21.74 -33.42
N SER A 55 7.47 20.92 -34.40
CA SER A 55 7.02 19.55 -34.15
C SER A 55 8.11 18.69 -33.53
N MET A 56 9.34 18.79 -34.05
CA MET A 56 10.51 18.12 -33.47
C MET A 56 10.82 18.57 -32.03
N HIS A 57 10.59 19.85 -31.72
CA HIS A 57 10.81 20.37 -30.37
C HIS A 57 9.76 19.86 -29.38
N LEU A 58 8.48 19.92 -29.75
CA LEU A 58 7.37 19.44 -28.93
C LEU A 58 7.49 17.94 -28.62
N TYR A 59 7.86 17.13 -29.62
CA TYR A 59 8.10 15.71 -29.41
C TYR A 59 9.20 15.46 -28.37
N LYS A 60 10.33 16.16 -28.46
CA LYS A 60 11.42 16.04 -27.47
C LYS A 60 10.99 16.44 -26.06
N GLN A 61 10.23 17.52 -25.93
CA GLN A 61 9.67 17.93 -24.64
C GLN A 61 8.71 16.88 -24.09
N HIS A 62 7.86 16.32 -24.93
CA HIS A 62 6.92 15.27 -24.56
C HIS A 62 7.63 14.00 -24.07
N CYS A 63 8.71 13.57 -24.75
CA CYS A 63 9.50 12.43 -24.30
C CYS A 63 10.09 12.68 -22.91
N LYS A 64 10.64 13.88 -22.67
CA LYS A 64 11.19 14.25 -21.36
C LYS A 64 10.15 14.17 -20.24
N ILE A 65 8.95 14.72 -20.48
CA ILE A 65 7.86 14.67 -19.49
C ILE A 65 7.37 13.23 -19.28
N ALA A 66 7.33 12.41 -20.32
CA ALA A 66 6.95 11.00 -20.21
C ALA A 66 7.96 10.19 -19.37
N GLU A 67 9.25 10.49 -19.49
CA GLU A 67 10.28 9.93 -18.61
C GLU A 67 10.04 10.34 -17.15
N GLU A 68 9.90 11.64 -16.88
CA GLU A 68 9.62 12.17 -15.54
C GLU A 68 8.34 11.55 -14.94
N TYR A 69 7.28 11.39 -15.74
CA TYR A 69 6.05 10.72 -15.33
C TYR A 69 6.30 9.28 -14.84
N HIS A 70 7.12 8.51 -15.56
CA HIS A 70 7.45 7.15 -15.15
C HIS A 70 8.28 7.12 -13.87
N GLU A 71 9.19 8.06 -13.67
CA GLU A 71 9.94 8.19 -12.43
C GLU A 71 9.01 8.44 -11.24
N VAL A 72 8.11 9.40 -11.37
CA VAL A 72 7.11 9.73 -10.34
C VAL A 72 6.19 8.54 -10.07
N LYS A 73 5.70 7.86 -11.12
CA LYS A 73 4.85 6.66 -10.98
C LYS A 73 5.57 5.57 -10.18
N ARG A 74 6.86 5.35 -10.46
CA ARG A 74 7.68 4.37 -9.73
C ARG A 74 7.86 4.75 -8.26
N GLU A 75 8.12 6.03 -7.99
CA GLU A 75 8.26 6.54 -6.62
C GLU A 75 6.97 6.41 -5.82
N ILE A 76 5.82 6.73 -6.42
CA ILE A 76 4.50 6.52 -5.81
C ILE A 76 4.31 5.05 -5.42
N SER A 77 4.62 4.12 -6.34
CA SER A 77 4.49 2.68 -6.05
C SER A 77 5.40 2.24 -4.89
N LEU A 78 6.65 2.71 -4.84
CA LEU A 78 7.57 2.41 -3.74
C LEU A 78 7.07 2.97 -2.40
N LEU A 79 6.53 4.19 -2.40
CA LEU A 79 5.96 4.80 -1.20
C LEU A 79 4.70 4.05 -0.71
N GLU A 80 3.84 3.61 -1.62
CA GLU A 80 2.66 2.81 -1.29
C GLU A 80 3.04 1.46 -0.68
N GLU A 81 4.04 0.78 -1.24
CA GLU A 81 4.58 -0.47 -0.69
C GLU A 81 5.15 -0.24 0.71
N ARG A 82 5.99 0.78 0.87
CA ARG A 82 6.58 1.11 2.18
C ARG A 82 5.52 1.48 3.22
N LYS A 83 4.45 2.18 2.81
CA LYS A 83 3.31 2.48 3.69
C LYS A 83 2.62 1.19 4.16
N LYS A 84 2.39 0.22 3.27
CA LYS A 84 1.80 -1.07 3.63
C LYS A 84 2.68 -1.83 4.62
N GLU A 85 3.99 -1.86 4.42
CA GLU A 85 4.92 -2.48 5.36
C GLU A 85 4.86 -1.83 6.75
N LEU A 86 4.82 -0.49 6.81
CA LEU A 86 4.74 0.24 8.08
C LEU A 86 3.43 -0.05 8.81
N MET A 87 2.30 -0.11 8.09
CA MET A 87 1.02 -0.50 8.68
C MET A 87 1.07 -1.92 9.26
N ALA A 88 1.58 -2.90 8.50
CA ALA A 88 1.70 -4.27 8.99
C ALA A 88 2.58 -4.39 10.24
N ARG A 89 3.67 -3.60 10.33
CA ARG A 89 4.52 -3.54 11.52
C ARG A 89 3.78 -2.92 12.71
N LEU A 90 2.99 -1.89 12.49
CA LEU A 90 2.20 -1.23 13.53
C LEU A 90 1.14 -2.18 14.08
N ASP A 91 0.40 -2.87 13.21
CA ASP A 91 -0.59 -3.88 13.60
C ASP A 91 0.03 -5.00 14.45
N GLN A 92 1.25 -5.44 14.09
CA GLN A 92 1.97 -6.46 14.83
C GLN A 92 2.37 -5.97 16.24
N VAL A 93 2.86 -4.75 16.36
CA VAL A 93 3.22 -4.15 17.66
C VAL A 93 1.97 -3.95 18.53
N GLU A 94 0.85 -3.54 17.96
CA GLU A 94 -0.42 -3.40 18.70
C GLU A 94 -0.89 -4.74 19.26
N LYS A 95 -0.79 -5.81 18.46
CA LYS A 95 -1.10 -7.17 18.90
C LYS A 95 -0.20 -7.60 20.06
N GLU A 96 1.11 -7.44 19.93
CA GLU A 96 2.07 -7.77 20.98
C GLU A 96 1.82 -6.99 22.28
N ASN A 97 1.44 -5.72 22.16
CA ASN A 97 1.09 -4.90 23.33
C ASN A 97 -0.20 -5.39 24.02
N SER A 98 -1.20 -5.81 23.24
CA SER A 98 -2.41 -6.44 23.77
C SER A 98 -2.09 -7.76 24.49
N ASP A 99 -1.24 -8.58 23.90
CA ASP A 99 -0.80 -9.86 24.49
C ASP A 99 -0.03 -9.62 25.80
N ALA A 100 0.87 -8.63 25.82
CA ALA A 100 1.61 -8.24 27.02
C ALA A 100 0.68 -7.73 28.13
N ALA A 101 -0.34 -6.94 27.78
CA ALA A 101 -1.34 -6.47 28.74
C ALA A 101 -2.15 -7.64 29.34
N HIS A 102 -2.54 -8.61 28.51
CA HIS A 102 -3.23 -9.82 28.98
C HIS A 102 -2.36 -10.63 29.96
N LEU A 103 -1.09 -10.88 29.60
CA LEU A 103 -0.15 -11.60 30.46
C LEU A 103 0.09 -10.88 31.80
N ALA A 104 0.15 -9.54 31.79
CA ALA A 104 0.30 -8.76 33.02
C ALA A 104 -0.91 -8.92 33.95
N MET A 105 -2.13 -8.94 33.39
CA MET A 105 -3.34 -9.18 34.16
C MET A 105 -3.37 -10.59 34.77
N GLU A 106 -3.07 -11.62 33.98
CA GLU A 106 -3.01 -13.01 34.44
C GLU A 106 -1.96 -13.19 35.54
N TYR A 107 -0.79 -12.59 35.38
CA TYR A 107 0.26 -12.61 36.39
C TYR A 107 -0.19 -11.97 37.72
N GLU A 108 -0.92 -10.84 37.66
CA GLU A 108 -1.44 -10.19 38.86
C GLU A 108 -2.48 -11.07 39.58
N GLU A 109 -3.37 -11.72 38.82
CA GLU A 109 -4.37 -12.65 39.38
C GLU A 109 -3.70 -13.86 40.06
N LEU A 110 -2.75 -14.50 39.36
CA LEU A 110 -1.97 -15.62 39.91
C LEU A 110 -1.18 -15.19 41.15
N THR A 111 -0.63 -13.98 41.16
CA THR A 111 0.10 -13.45 42.32
C THR A 111 -0.82 -13.30 43.54
N LYS A 112 -2.04 -12.78 43.35
CA LYS A 112 -3.04 -12.66 44.42
C LYS A 112 -3.47 -14.02 44.95
N GLU A 113 -3.74 -14.98 44.07
CA GLU A 113 -4.11 -16.33 44.48
C GLU A 113 -2.97 -17.02 45.25
N ASN A 114 -1.74 -16.92 44.76
CA ASN A 114 -0.58 -17.50 45.42
C ASN A 114 -0.36 -16.91 46.82
N GLN A 115 -0.51 -15.58 46.98
CA GLN A 115 -0.47 -14.93 48.29
C GLN A 115 -1.55 -15.47 49.23
N SER A 116 -2.79 -15.61 48.75
CA SER A 116 -3.91 -16.17 49.52
C SER A 116 -3.62 -17.60 49.98
N LEU A 117 -3.13 -18.44 49.07
CA LEU A 117 -2.75 -19.84 49.38
C LEU A 117 -1.62 -19.91 50.39
N ASN A 118 -0.60 -19.06 50.29
CA ASN A 118 0.49 -19.02 51.27
C ASN A 118 0.01 -18.65 52.67
N VAL A 119 -0.92 -17.70 52.79
CA VAL A 119 -1.55 -17.35 54.08
C VAL A 119 -2.33 -18.53 54.63
N ALA A 120 -3.14 -19.20 53.81
CA ALA A 120 -3.90 -20.38 54.22
C ALA A 120 -2.98 -21.53 54.67
N HIS A 121 -1.92 -21.80 53.91
CA HIS A 121 -0.91 -22.80 54.24
C HIS A 121 -0.19 -22.51 55.56
N SER A 122 0.24 -21.26 55.76
CA SER A 122 0.86 -20.82 57.03
C SER A 122 -0.07 -21.03 58.22
N ARG A 123 -1.35 -20.68 58.07
CA ARG A 123 -2.38 -20.90 59.09
C ARG A 123 -2.55 -22.37 59.43
N CYS A 124 -2.62 -23.24 58.41
CA CYS A 124 -2.71 -24.69 58.61
C CYS A 124 -1.49 -25.22 59.38
N ASN A 125 -0.28 -24.79 59.01
CA ASN A 125 0.95 -25.20 59.69
C ASN A 125 0.96 -24.77 61.17
N GLU A 126 0.55 -23.54 61.48
CA GLU A 126 0.43 -23.09 62.86
C GLU A 126 -0.56 -23.93 63.67
N GLN A 127 -1.69 -24.32 63.07
CA GLN A 127 -2.67 -25.16 63.74
C GLN A 127 -2.11 -26.56 64.02
N LEU A 128 -1.38 -27.15 63.08
CA LEU A 128 -0.74 -28.45 63.25
C LEU A 128 0.34 -28.42 64.35
N GLU A 129 1.16 -27.37 64.39
CA GLU A 129 2.17 -27.22 65.45
C GLU A 129 1.55 -27.05 66.84
N LYS A 130 0.45 -26.28 66.95
CA LYS A 130 -0.30 -26.18 68.22
C LYS A 130 -0.81 -27.55 68.70
N LEU A 131 -1.37 -28.36 67.79
CA LEU A 131 -1.84 -29.71 68.11
C LEU A 131 -0.68 -30.61 68.55
N ARG A 132 0.45 -30.57 67.83
CA ARG A 132 1.65 -31.33 68.16
C ARG A 132 2.15 -31.03 69.58
N LEU A 133 2.26 -29.75 69.94
CA LEU A 133 2.69 -29.33 71.28
C LEU A 133 1.70 -29.79 72.37
N GLN A 134 0.39 -29.76 72.10
CA GLN A 134 -0.62 -30.27 73.04
C GLN A 134 -0.49 -31.77 73.30
N TYR A 135 -0.21 -32.56 72.25
CA TYR A 135 0.03 -34.00 72.42
C TYR A 135 1.28 -34.27 73.25
N GLN A 136 2.37 -33.53 73.02
CA GLN A 136 3.62 -33.70 73.77
C GLN A 136 3.44 -33.38 75.26
N LYS A 137 2.70 -32.31 75.60
CA LYS A 137 2.41 -31.95 77.00
C LYS A 137 1.59 -33.02 77.72
N ARG A 138 0.66 -33.69 77.03
CA ARG A 138 -0.14 -34.77 77.62
C ARG A 138 0.66 -36.07 77.87
N GLN A 139 1.67 -36.36 77.06
CA GLN A 139 2.50 -37.56 77.23
C GLN A 139 3.61 -37.41 78.28
N GLY A 140 4.06 -36.19 78.56
CA GLY A 140 5.07 -35.92 79.61
C GLY A 140 4.52 -35.80 81.03
N SER A 141 3.24 -36.07 81.26
CA SER A 141 2.55 -35.88 82.55
C SER A 141 2.21 -37.21 83.26
N SER A 142 2.96 -38.28 83.00
CA SER A 142 2.88 -39.58 83.71
C SER A 142 3.94 -39.69 84.80
#